data_AF-A0A7C3WNW6-F1
#
_entry.id   AF-A0A7C3WNW6-F1
#
_cell.length_a   1.000
_cell.length_b   1.000
_cell.length_c   1.000
_cell.angle_alpha   90.00
_cell.angle_beta   90.00
_cell.angle_gamma   90.00
#
_symmetry.space_group_name_H-M   'P 1'
#
loop_
_entity.id
_entity.type
_entity.pdbx_description
1 polymer ?
#
loop_
_entity_poly.entity_id
_entity_poly.type
_entity_poly.pdbx_seq_one_letter_code
_entity_poly.pdbx_strand_id
1 'polypeptide(L)' 'MVEEKENDVFRGTTDNYIKVEFKGPFYLKEGDYVKVILEDIDKEKSKVYAKLVKDELKIG' A
#
# COMPACT_ATOMS: atom_id res chain seq x y z
N MET A 1 7.22 0.05 0.62
CA MET A 1 7.42 -1.34 1.10
C MET A 1 6.24 -1.75 1.97
N VAL A 2 5.71 -2.95 1.81
CA VAL A 2 4.67 -3.52 2.68
C VAL A 2 5.29 -3.90 4.02
N GLU A 3 4.68 -3.46 5.12
CA GLU A 3 5.16 -3.69 6.49
C GLU A 3 4.20 -4.56 7.30
N GLU A 4 2.89 -4.39 7.10
CA GLU A 4 1.87 -5.12 7.85
C GLU A 4 0.68 -5.46 6.95
N LYS A 5 -0.03 -6.55 7.31
CA LYS A 5 -1.28 -6.96 6.68
C LYS A 5 -2.34 -7.31 7.72
N GLU A 6 -3.53 -6.73 7.55
CA GLU A 6 -4.74 -7.08 8.28
C GLU A 6 -5.86 -7.34 7.28
N ASN A 7 -6.21 -8.61 7.07
CA ASN A 7 -7.17 -9.05 6.04
C ASN A 7 -6.79 -8.61 4.61
N ASP A 8 -7.61 -7.77 3.97
CA ASP A 8 -7.40 -7.19 2.63
C ASP A 8 -6.68 -5.82 2.68
N VAL A 9 -6.34 -5.35 3.88
CA VAL A 9 -5.73 -4.05 4.13
C VAL A 9 -4.25 -4.22 4.43
N PHE A 10 -3.44 -3.45 3.73
CA PHE A 10 -1.99 -3.45 3.83
C PHE A 10 -1.51 -2.08 4.29
N ARG A 11 -0.49 -2.08 5.16
CA ARG A 11 0.21 -0.87 5.56
C ARG A 11 1.65 -0.94 5.10
N GLY A 12 2.19 0.22 4.75
CA GLY A 12 3.56 0.32 4.30
C GLY A 12 4.10 1.73 4.36
N THR A 13 5.41 1.83 4.19
CA THR A 13 6.11 3.11 4.12
C THR A 13 6.57 3.37 2.69
N THR A 14 6.30 4.56 2.19
CA THR A 14 6.80 5.06 0.88
C THR A 14 8.25 5.54 0.99
N ASP A 15 8.90 5.77 -0.15
CA ASP A 15 10.29 6.25 -0.18
C ASP A 15 10.48 7.63 0.48
N ASN A 16 9.41 8.43 0.56
CA ASN A 16 9.38 9.72 1.26
C ASN A 16 8.98 9.59 2.75
N TYR A 17 9.07 8.40 3.32
CA TYR A 17 8.75 8.10 4.73
C TYR A 17 7.28 8.37 5.13
N ILE A 18 6.37 8.41 4.15
CA ILE A 18 4.93 8.53 4.42
C ILE A 18 4.37 7.13 4.66
N LYS A 19 3.73 6.92 5.81
CA LYS A 19 2.94 5.72 6.12
C LYS A 19 1.61 5.77 5.37
N VAL A 20 1.32 4.70 4.64
CA VAL A 20 0.12 4.59 3.80
C VAL A 20 -0.64 3.30 4.13
N GLU A 21 -1.95 3.35 3.92
CA GLU A 21 -2.81 2.17 3.96
C GLU A 21 -3.52 1.98 2.62
N PHE A 22 -3.54 0.76 2.12
CA PHE A 22 -4.16 0.45 0.83
C PHE A 22 -4.74 -0.97 0.81
N LYS A 23 -5.70 -1.19 -0.08
CA LYS A 23 -6.24 -2.53 -0.34
C LYS A 23 -5.41 -3.27 -1.37
N GLY A 24 -5.21 -4.56 -1.14
CA GLY A 24 -4.37 -5.39 -2.00
C GLY A 24 -4.89 -6.82 -2.16
N PRO A 25 -4.37 -7.54 -3.16
CA PRO A 25 -4.70 -8.95 -3.36
C PRO A 25 -4.01 -9.84 -2.30
N PHE A 26 -4.60 -11.02 -2.06
CA PHE A 26 -4.18 -11.92 -0.99
C PHE A 26 -2.72 -12.39 -1.07
N TYR A 27 -2.11 -12.35 -2.26
CA TYR A 27 -0.75 -12.82 -2.52
C TYR A 27 0.35 -11.84 -2.09
N LEU A 28 0.02 -10.57 -1.82
CA LEU A 28 0.98 -9.61 -1.28
C LEU A 28 1.40 -10.00 0.14
N LYS A 29 2.67 -9.77 0.45
CA LYS A 29 3.31 -10.12 1.72
C LYS A 29 4.16 -8.96 2.24
N GLU A 30 4.49 -9.01 3.53
CA GLU A 30 5.45 -8.11 4.15
C GLU A 30 6.81 -8.19 3.44
N GLY A 31 7.45 -7.05 3.25
CA GLY A 31 8.69 -6.91 2.47
C GLY A 31 8.48 -6.68 0.97
N ASP A 32 7.26 -6.89 0.44
CA ASP A 32 6.99 -6.62 -0.97
C ASP A 32 7.12 -5.12 -1.29
N TYR A 33 7.71 -4.83 -2.45
CA TYR A 33 7.74 -3.49 -3.02
C TYR A 33 6.63 -3.36 -4.05
N VAL A 34 5.69 -2.45 -3.78
CA VAL A 34 4.54 -2.20 -4.64
C VAL A 34 4.43 -0.71 -4.98
N LYS A 35 3.82 -0.42 -6.13
CA LYS A 35 3.46 0.95 -6.51
C LYS A 35 2.04 1.25 -6.05
N VAL A 36 1.88 2.40 -5.41
CA VAL A 36 0.57 2.90 -4.98
C VAL A 36 0.42 4.36 -5.41
N ILE A 37 -0.81 4.80 -5.60
CA ILE A 37 -1.17 6.21 -5.81
C ILE A 37 -1.84 6.70 -4.52
N LEU A 38 -1.36 7.81 -3.97
CA LEU A 38 -2.01 8.44 -2.81
C LEU A 38 -3.35 9.04 -3.25
N GLU A 39 -4.44 8.65 -2.60
CA GLU A 39 -5.79 9.10 -2.96
C GLU A 39 -6.33 10.14 -1.99
N ASP A 40 -6.18 9.91 -0.69
CA ASP A 40 -6.78 10.78 0.33
C ASP A 40 -5.94 10.82 1.63
N ILE A 41 -6.14 11.88 2.42
CA ILE A 41 -5.49 12.08 3.71
C ILE A 41 -6.56 12.38 4.75
N ASP A 42 -6.78 11.42 5.66
CA ASP A 42 -7.56 11.64 6.88
C ASP A 42 -6.68 12.35 7.91
N LYS A 43 -6.87 13.66 8.02
CA LYS A 43 -6.11 14.53 8.95
C LYS A 43 -6.48 14.27 10.41
N GLU A 44 -7.70 13.83 10.70
CA GLU A 44 -8.13 13.58 12.08
C GLU A 44 -7.45 12.33 12.64
N LYS A 45 -7.26 11.31 11.79
CA LYS A 45 -6.60 10.05 12.14
C LYS A 45 -5.13 10.00 11.73
N SER A 46 -4.58 11.08 11.16
CA SER A 46 -3.22 11.16 10.62
C SER A 46 -2.88 9.98 9.69
N LYS A 47 -3.79 9.68 8.76
CA LYS A 47 -3.73 8.48 7.92
C LYS A 47 -3.80 8.83 6.45
N VAL A 48 -2.94 8.21 5.64
CA VAL A 48 -2.92 8.40 4.19
C VAL A 48 -3.46 7.13 3.52
N TYR A 49 -4.53 7.29 2.74
CA TYR A 49 -5.09 6.23 1.93
C TYR A 49 -4.43 6.22 0.56
N ALA A 50 -4.08 5.02 0.10
CA ALA A 50 -3.50 4.82 -1.21
C ALA A 50 -4.20 3.68 -1.95
N LYS A 51 -4.07 3.69 -3.27
CA LYS A 51 -4.58 2.65 -4.14
C LYS A 51 -3.42 1.93 -4.81
N LEU A 52 -3.44 0.61 -4.69
CA LEU A 52 -2.49 -0.25 -5.39
C LEU A 52 -2.61 -0.02 -6.90
N VAL A 53 -1.49 0.33 -7.54
CA VAL A 53 -1.39 0.29 -8.99
C VAL A 53 -1.36 -1.19 -9.35
N LYS A 54 -2.40 -1.66 -10.06
CA LYS A 54 -2.34 -2.97 -10.69
C LYS A 54 -1.22 -2.90 -11.72
N ASP A 55 -0.03 -3.35 -11.36
CA ASP A 55 0.91 -3.81 -12.37
C ASP A 55 0.17 -4.96 -13.08
N GLU A 56 -0.09 -4.76 -14.36
CA GLU A 56 -0.17 -5.91 -15.27
C GLU A 56 1.09 -6.70 -14.98
N LEU A 57 0.96 -7.82 -14.25
CA LEU A 57 2.04 -8.77 -14.06
C LEU A 57 2.60 -9.04 -15.45
N LYS A 58 3.71 -8.39 -15.81
CA LYS A 58 4.52 -8.79 -16.94
C LYS A 58 5.11 -10.11 -16.51
N ILE A 59 4.37 -11.18 -16.78
CA ILE A 59 4.89 -12.53 -16.86
C ILE A 59 5.91 -12.43 -18.00
N GLY A 60 7.19 -12.29 -17.62
CA GLY A 60 8.34 -12.29 -18.51
C GLY A 60 9.17 -13.53 -18.24
#